data_AF-A0A4V2ZRW2-F1
#
_entry.id   AF-A0A4V2ZRW2-F1
#
_cell.length_a   1.000
_cell.length_b   1.000
_cell.length_c   1.000
_cell.angle_alpha   90.00
_cell.angle_beta   90.00
_cell.angle_gamma   90.00
#
_symmetry.space_group_name_H-M   'P 1'
#
loop_
_entity.id
_entity.type
_entity.pdbx_description
1 polymer ?
#
loop_
_entity_poly.entity_id
_entity_poly.type
_entity_poly.pdbx_seq_one_letter_code
_entity_poly.pdbx_strand_id
1 'polypeptide(L)'
;MAKLQGKGAFTGVNLLAKVYDNGVTKDGKTRFIDAQIDNRDPRGPEQTNLHLVSSEIKDKDGKVRYNNGAAYSAGQFEEIVKAAGPNSEPITNKDGREIGRVYAIKANVMPSTRGNGLVINTKSLSQSDHRVDAKTLDNQFTSMKAAKEAHAATTATQAEAPAAEAQVQAAGLTADVPVYEAGEEQLAVG
;
A
#
# COMPACT_ATOMS: atom_id res chain seq x y z
N MET A 1 -2.88 -0.08 -3.85
CA MET A 1 -1.55 -0.35 -4.43
C MET A 1 -0.48 0.34 -3.59
N ALA A 2 0.78 -0.06 -3.78
CA ALA A 2 1.92 0.52 -3.10
C ALA A 2 2.17 1.97 -3.53
N LYS A 3 2.57 2.80 -2.58
CA LYS A 3 2.91 4.21 -2.76
C LYS A 3 4.43 4.35 -2.62
N LEU A 4 5.09 4.69 -3.72
CA LEU A 4 6.51 5.01 -3.76
C LEU A 4 6.67 6.51 -4.01
N GLN A 5 7.31 7.20 -3.07
CA GLN A 5 7.49 8.66 -3.12
C GLN A 5 8.95 9.02 -2.85
N GLY A 6 9.43 10.07 -3.52
CA GLY A 6 10.80 10.58 -3.36
C GLY A 6 11.79 10.13 -4.43
N LYS A 7 12.95 10.80 -4.45
CA LYS A 7 14.03 10.52 -5.40
C LYS A 7 14.63 9.14 -5.10
N GLY A 8 14.70 8.26 -6.11
CA GLY A 8 15.22 6.89 -5.95
C GLY A 8 14.22 5.88 -5.39
N ALA A 9 12.96 6.28 -5.16
CA ALA A 9 11.93 5.38 -4.65
C ALA A 9 11.61 4.22 -5.62
N PHE A 10 11.84 4.43 -6.93
CA PHE A 10 11.54 3.48 -8.00
C PHE A 10 12.73 2.57 -8.35
N THR A 11 13.89 2.72 -7.72
CA THR A 11 15.12 2.01 -8.12
C THR A 11 15.58 1.01 -7.08
N GLY A 12 15.99 -0.19 -7.53
CA GLY A 12 16.52 -1.23 -6.65
C GLY A 12 15.56 -1.64 -5.53
N VAL A 13 14.28 -1.81 -5.86
CA VAL A 13 13.24 -2.25 -4.93
C VAL A 13 13.32 -3.77 -4.80
N ASN A 14 13.36 -4.29 -3.57
CA ASN A 14 13.20 -5.71 -3.31
C ASN A 14 11.72 -6.09 -3.47
N LEU A 15 11.44 -7.07 -4.32
CA LEU A 15 10.10 -7.44 -4.75
C LEU A 15 9.88 -8.94 -4.61
N LEU A 16 8.63 -9.29 -4.33
CA LEU A 16 8.11 -10.64 -4.42
C LEU A 16 7.19 -10.74 -5.64
N ALA A 17 7.63 -11.48 -6.65
CA ALA A 17 6.85 -11.77 -7.85
C ALA A 17 6.08 -13.08 -7.64
N LYS A 18 4.79 -12.98 -7.32
CA LYS A 18 3.90 -14.13 -7.16
C LYS A 18 3.31 -14.52 -8.50
N VAL A 19 3.45 -15.79 -8.84
CA VAL A 19 3.03 -16.34 -10.11
C VAL A 19 2.18 -17.58 -9.86
N TYR A 20 0.91 -17.52 -10.26
CA TYR A 20 0.00 -18.66 -10.18
C TYR A 20 0.01 -19.44 -11.49
N ASP A 21 -0.18 -20.76 -11.42
CA ASP A 21 -0.15 -21.63 -12.60
C ASP A 21 -1.29 -21.33 -13.58
N ASN A 22 -2.44 -20.92 -13.05
CA ASN A 22 -3.60 -20.48 -13.83
C ASN A 22 -3.50 -19.01 -14.29
N GLY A 23 -2.43 -18.30 -13.93
CA GLY A 23 -2.21 -16.90 -14.26
C GLY A 23 -1.69 -16.69 -15.68
N VAL A 24 -2.11 -17.48 -16.66
CA VAL A 24 -1.63 -17.43 -18.05
C VAL A 24 -2.80 -17.25 -19.01
N THR A 25 -2.59 -16.48 -20.07
CA THR A 25 -3.57 -16.35 -21.16
C THR A 25 -3.77 -17.69 -21.89
N LYS A 26 -4.93 -17.87 -22.54
CA LYS A 26 -5.25 -19.12 -23.28
C LYS A 26 -4.23 -19.48 -24.35
N ASP A 27 -3.57 -18.48 -24.94
CA ASP A 27 -2.53 -18.65 -25.94
C ASP A 27 -1.13 -18.91 -25.35
N GLY A 28 -0.99 -18.92 -24.02
CA GLY A 28 0.28 -19.15 -23.31
C GLY A 28 1.27 -17.99 -23.37
N LYS A 29 0.99 -16.92 -24.13
CA LYS A 29 1.99 -15.88 -24.46
C LYS A 29 2.19 -14.86 -23.35
N THR A 30 1.16 -14.66 -22.52
CA THR A 30 1.15 -13.66 -21.46
C THR A 30 0.88 -14.32 -20.13
N ARG A 31 1.68 -13.95 -19.13
CA ARG A 31 1.53 -14.39 -17.76
C ARG A 31 1.25 -13.17 -16.87
N PHE A 32 0.27 -13.31 -15.98
CA PHE A 32 -0.07 -12.32 -14.99
C PHE A 32 0.73 -12.58 -13.72
N ILE A 33 1.52 -11.59 -13.32
CA ILE A 33 2.37 -11.65 -12.15
C ILE A 33 1.87 -10.63 -11.13
N ASP A 34 1.57 -11.09 -9.93
CA ASP A 34 1.25 -10.26 -8.78
C ASP A 34 2.56 -9.89 -8.09
N ALA A 35 3.04 -8.67 -8.37
CA ALA A 35 4.28 -8.16 -7.80
C ALA A 35 4.00 -7.32 -6.55
N GLN A 36 4.73 -7.61 -5.48
CA GLN A 36 4.65 -6.89 -4.20
C GLN A 36 6.02 -6.33 -3.83
N ILE A 37 6.03 -5.19 -3.13
CA ILE A 37 7.22 -4.77 -2.36
C ILE A 37 7.40 -5.77 -1.23
N ASP A 38 8.61 -6.29 -1.05
CA ASP A 38 8.93 -7.11 0.11
C ASP A 38 8.79 -6.24 1.37
N ASN A 39 8.00 -6.67 2.36
CA ASN A 39 7.87 -5.97 3.64
C ASN A 39 9.21 -5.65 4.34
N ARG A 40 10.29 -6.35 4.01
CA ARG A 40 11.65 -6.10 4.53
C ARG A 40 12.39 -4.99 3.75
N ASP A 41 11.92 -4.62 2.57
CA ASP A 41 12.41 -3.42 1.88
C ASP A 41 12.09 -2.19 2.74
N PRO A 42 12.97 -1.18 2.84
CA PRO A 42 12.72 0.04 3.61
C PRO A 42 11.42 0.76 3.22
N ARG A 43 10.90 0.52 2.01
CA ARG A 43 9.66 1.11 1.51
C ARG A 43 8.41 0.34 1.92
N GLY A 44 8.53 -0.85 2.54
CA GLY A 44 7.43 -1.77 2.82
C GLY A 44 6.65 -1.52 4.12
N PRO A 45 7.29 -1.42 5.31
CA PRO A 45 6.63 -1.55 6.61
C PRO A 45 5.42 -0.62 6.87
N GLU A 46 5.44 0.60 6.32
CA GLU A 46 4.38 1.60 6.53
C GLU A 46 3.23 1.48 5.52
N GLN A 47 3.32 0.56 4.56
CA GLN A 47 2.32 0.44 3.51
C GLN A 47 1.18 -0.48 3.88
N THR A 48 -0.04 0.06 3.82
CA THR A 48 -1.27 -0.71 3.99
C THR A 48 -1.58 -1.65 2.83
N ASN A 49 -0.86 -1.51 1.71
CA ASN A 49 -0.97 -2.35 0.52
C ASN A 49 0.39 -2.40 -0.21
N LEU A 50 1.02 -3.57 -0.26
CA LEU A 50 2.33 -3.78 -0.87
C LEU A 50 2.30 -4.11 -2.37
N HIS A 51 1.11 -4.34 -2.95
CA HIS A 51 0.98 -4.71 -4.35
C HIS A 51 1.30 -3.53 -5.27
N LEU A 52 2.14 -3.76 -6.28
CA LEU A 52 2.51 -2.73 -7.25
C LEU A 52 1.32 -2.30 -8.13
N VAL A 53 0.43 -3.23 -8.46
CA VAL A 53 -0.83 -2.98 -9.16
C VAL A 53 -1.99 -3.34 -8.25
N SER A 54 -3.06 -2.55 -8.32
CA SER A 54 -4.33 -2.92 -7.72
C SER A 54 -5.45 -2.23 -8.49
N SER A 55 -6.23 -3.02 -9.21
CA SER A 55 -7.32 -2.56 -10.07
C SER A 55 -8.62 -3.18 -9.63
N GLU A 56 -9.67 -2.38 -9.48
CA GLU A 56 -11.01 -2.88 -9.19
C GLU A 56 -11.59 -3.62 -10.39
N ILE A 57 -12.15 -4.79 -10.14
CA ILE A 57 -12.90 -5.60 -11.09
C ILE A 57 -14.25 -5.94 -10.47
N LYS A 58 -15.32 -5.83 -11.26
CA LYS A 58 -16.63 -6.34 -10.84
C LYS A 58 -16.73 -7.81 -11.22
N ASP A 59 -17.05 -8.67 -10.26
CA ASP A 59 -17.39 -10.06 -10.57
C ASP A 59 -18.77 -10.15 -11.23
N LYS A 60 -19.15 -11.37 -11.64
CA LYS A 60 -20.44 -11.62 -12.29
C LYS A 60 -21.64 -11.29 -11.40
N ASP A 61 -21.43 -11.27 -10.08
CA ASP A 61 -22.43 -10.95 -9.06
C ASP A 61 -22.41 -9.45 -8.70
N GLY A 62 -21.62 -8.64 -9.40
CA GLY A 62 -21.48 -7.20 -9.18
C GLY A 62 -20.61 -6.83 -7.98
N LYS A 63 -20.01 -7.78 -7.26
CA LYS A 63 -19.10 -7.50 -6.14
C LYS A 63 -17.77 -7.01 -6.66
N VAL A 64 -17.26 -5.95 -6.04
CA VAL A 64 -15.92 -5.43 -6.32
C VAL A 64 -14.88 -6.39 -5.75
N ARG A 65 -13.98 -6.84 -6.60
CA ARG A 65 -12.74 -7.53 -6.26
C ARG A 65 -11.56 -6.74 -6.78
N TYR A 66 -10.37 -7.06 -6.30
CA TYR A 66 -9.14 -6.41 -6.76
C TYR A 66 -8.29 -7.39 -7.55
N ASN A 67 -7.85 -6.95 -8.72
CA ASN A 67 -6.83 -7.63 -9.51
C ASN A 67 -5.49 -6.92 -9.29
N ASN A 68 -4.50 -7.66 -8.82
CA ASN A 68 -3.15 -7.16 -8.57
C ASN A 68 -2.12 -7.64 -9.61
N GLY A 69 -2.56 -8.42 -10.61
CA GLY A 69 -1.71 -8.98 -11.64
C GLY A 69 -1.38 -7.97 -12.74
N ALA A 70 -0.09 -7.87 -13.09
CA ALA A 70 0.39 -7.20 -14.29
C ALA A 70 0.77 -8.23 -15.36
N ALA A 71 0.52 -7.89 -16.63
CA ALA A 71 0.80 -8.76 -17.76
C ALA A 71 2.27 -8.67 -18.19
N TYR A 72 2.94 -9.82 -18.27
CA TYR A 72 4.31 -9.97 -18.78
C TYR A 72 4.35 -11.01 -19.90
N SER A 73 5.24 -10.83 -20.87
CA SER A 73 5.50 -11.84 -21.89
C SER A 73 6.23 -13.05 -21.32
N ALA A 74 6.24 -14.17 -22.04
CA ALA A 74 7.01 -15.35 -21.67
C ALA A 74 8.51 -15.02 -21.44
N GLY A 75 9.13 -14.25 -22.34
CA GLY A 75 10.54 -13.84 -22.18
C GLY A 75 10.78 -12.97 -20.95
N GLN A 76 9.87 -12.04 -20.64
CA GLN A 76 9.95 -11.23 -19.41
C GLN A 76 9.83 -12.09 -18.15
N PHE A 77 8.98 -13.12 -18.19
CA PHE A 77 8.86 -14.07 -17.09
C PHE A 77 10.12 -14.91 -16.92
N GLU A 78 10.72 -15.39 -18.00
CA GLU A 78 12.00 -16.12 -17.96
C GLU A 78 13.13 -15.26 -17.36
N GLU A 79 13.18 -13.96 -17.70
CA GLU A 79 14.13 -13.02 -17.08
C GLU A 79 13.92 -12.92 -15.57
N ILE A 80 12.67 -12.86 -15.10
CA ILE A 80 12.32 -12.82 -13.67
C ILE A 80 12.77 -14.10 -12.95
N VAL A 81 12.47 -15.27 -13.53
CA VAL A 81 12.87 -16.57 -12.96
C VAL A 81 14.40 -16.67 -12.89
N LYS A 82 15.08 -16.28 -13.97
CA LYS A 82 16.54 -16.29 -14.05
C LYS A 82 17.17 -15.37 -12.99
N ALA A 83 16.60 -14.19 -12.78
CA ALA A 83 17.10 -13.22 -11.80
C ALA A 83 16.88 -13.67 -10.35
N ALA A 84 15.76 -14.35 -10.06
CA ALA A 84 15.51 -14.92 -8.75
C ALA A 84 16.45 -16.09 -8.45
N GLY A 85 16.80 -16.88 -9.47
CA GLY A 85 17.64 -18.06 -9.34
C GLY A 85 17.05 -19.04 -8.31
N PRO A 86 17.81 -19.51 -7.31
CA PRO A 86 17.29 -20.41 -6.27
C PRO A 86 16.41 -19.69 -5.24
N ASN A 87 16.28 -18.36 -5.28
CA ASN A 87 15.50 -17.59 -4.31
C ASN A 87 14.00 -17.57 -4.68
N SER A 88 13.38 -18.74 -4.57
CA SER A 88 11.97 -18.96 -4.86
C SER A 88 11.35 -19.95 -3.89
N GLU A 89 10.03 -19.86 -3.68
CA GLU A 89 9.28 -20.75 -2.80
C GLU A 89 7.92 -21.11 -3.43
N PRO A 90 7.47 -22.38 -3.34
CA PRO A 90 6.16 -22.77 -3.83
C PRO A 90 5.03 -22.07 -3.07
N ILE A 91 3.96 -21.75 -3.78
CA ILE A 91 2.69 -21.30 -3.21
C ILE A 91 1.78 -22.52 -3.17
N THR A 92 1.42 -22.99 -1.98
CA THR A 92 0.56 -24.16 -1.81
C THR A 92 -0.87 -23.76 -1.47
N ASN A 93 -1.85 -24.54 -1.93
CA ASN A 93 -3.23 -24.44 -1.48
C ASN A 93 -3.41 -25.11 -0.10
N LYS A 94 -4.65 -25.10 0.41
CA LYS A 94 -5.00 -25.76 1.70
C LYS A 94 -4.75 -27.27 1.71
N ASP A 95 -4.76 -27.90 0.54
CA ASP A 95 -4.52 -29.34 0.36
C ASP A 95 -3.02 -29.67 0.22
N GLY A 96 -2.13 -28.67 0.34
CA GLY A 96 -0.69 -28.83 0.17
C GLY A 96 -0.22 -28.92 -1.28
N ARG A 97 -1.11 -28.73 -2.26
CA ARG A 97 -0.77 -28.74 -3.69
C ARG A 97 -0.15 -27.41 -4.10
N GLU A 98 0.99 -27.45 -4.80
CA GLU A 98 1.57 -26.27 -5.46
C GLU A 98 0.58 -25.73 -6.50
N ILE A 99 0.24 -24.45 -6.37
CA ILE A 99 -0.66 -23.70 -7.26
C ILE A 99 0.05 -22.51 -7.92
N GLY A 100 1.35 -22.39 -7.69
CA GLY A 100 2.17 -21.28 -8.13
C GLY A 100 3.49 -21.21 -7.37
N ARG A 101 4.24 -20.15 -7.62
CA ARG A 101 5.55 -19.91 -7.02
C ARG A 101 5.77 -18.42 -6.80
N VAL A 102 6.46 -18.09 -5.73
CA VAL A 102 6.97 -16.74 -5.47
C VAL A 102 8.45 -16.68 -5.80
N TYR A 103 8.86 -15.62 -6.50
CA TYR A 103 10.23 -15.35 -6.89
C TYR A 103 10.68 -14.04 -6.23
N ALA A 104 11.78 -14.06 -5.49
CA ALA A 104 12.34 -12.84 -4.92
C ALA A 104 13.41 -12.24 -5.82
N ILE A 105 13.13 -11.03 -6.26
CA ILE A 105 13.97 -10.26 -7.18
C ILE A 105 14.18 -8.86 -6.64
N LYS A 106 15.26 -8.22 -7.07
CA LYS A 106 15.47 -6.78 -6.94
C LYS A 106 15.40 -6.16 -8.33
N ALA A 107 14.59 -5.12 -8.47
CA ALA A 107 14.42 -4.43 -9.74
C ALA A 107 14.07 -2.96 -9.57
N ASN A 108 14.25 -2.18 -10.63
CA ASN A 108 13.55 -0.91 -10.76
C ASN A 108 12.08 -1.19 -11.10
N VAL A 109 11.21 -0.28 -10.66
CA VAL A 109 9.78 -0.29 -11.00
C VAL A 109 9.46 0.94 -11.82
N MET A 110 8.46 0.84 -12.69
CA MET A 110 8.04 1.92 -13.57
C MET A 110 6.52 1.98 -13.66
N PRO A 111 5.93 3.15 -13.97
CA PRO A 111 4.50 3.25 -14.25
C PRO A 111 4.07 2.26 -15.33
N SER A 112 2.94 1.60 -15.10
CA SER A 112 2.33 0.75 -16.11
C SER A 112 1.87 1.58 -17.31
N THR A 113 2.14 1.11 -18.53
CA THR A 113 1.60 1.72 -19.75
C THR A 113 0.20 1.21 -20.10
N ARG A 114 -0.28 0.17 -19.42
CA ARG A 114 -1.52 -0.56 -19.72
C ARG A 114 -2.57 -0.47 -18.61
N GLY A 115 -2.36 0.40 -17.61
CA GLY A 115 -3.28 0.53 -16.49
C GLY A 115 -2.68 1.34 -15.34
N ASN A 116 -3.28 1.20 -14.16
CA ASN A 116 -2.85 1.89 -12.95
C ASN A 116 -1.76 1.10 -12.21
N GLY A 117 -0.91 1.82 -11.48
CA GLY A 117 0.13 1.23 -10.63
C GLY A 117 1.48 1.09 -11.32
N LEU A 118 2.32 0.23 -10.73
CA LEU A 118 3.71 0.03 -11.10
C LEU A 118 3.94 -1.38 -11.64
N VAL A 119 4.92 -1.51 -12.52
CA VAL A 119 5.36 -2.80 -13.08
C VAL A 119 6.88 -2.94 -12.91
N ILE A 120 7.33 -4.19 -12.91
CA ILE A 120 8.75 -4.54 -12.84
C ILE A 120 9.42 -4.12 -14.15
N ASN A 121 10.50 -3.34 -14.06
CA ASN A 121 11.38 -3.12 -15.21
C ASN A 121 12.32 -4.32 -15.35
N THR A 122 11.98 -5.25 -16.25
CA THR A 122 12.74 -6.51 -16.41
C THR A 122 14.19 -6.31 -16.86
N LYS A 123 14.53 -5.14 -17.42
CA LYS A 123 15.90 -4.80 -17.81
C LYS A 123 16.84 -4.51 -16.63
N SER A 124 16.30 -4.40 -15.42
CA SER A 124 17.05 -4.04 -14.20
C SER A 124 17.03 -5.15 -13.15
N LEU A 125 16.73 -6.37 -13.57
CA LEU A 125 16.56 -7.50 -12.69
C LEU A 125 17.88 -7.97 -12.08
N SER A 126 17.82 -8.23 -10.79
CA SER A 126 18.87 -8.88 -10.00
C SER A 126 18.21 -9.75 -8.93
N GLN A 127 18.99 -10.59 -8.26
CA GLN A 127 18.48 -11.37 -7.14
C GLN A 127 18.13 -10.43 -5.98
N SER A 128 17.03 -10.72 -5.26
CA SER A 128 16.68 -9.98 -4.04
C SER A 128 17.77 -10.11 -2.97
N ASP A 129 17.91 -9.08 -2.13
CA ASP A 129 18.77 -9.12 -0.94
C ASP A 129 18.21 -10.08 0.13
N HIS A 130 16.91 -10.37 0.06
CA HIS A 130 16.20 -11.15 1.07
C HIS A 130 15.82 -12.52 0.52
N ARG A 131 16.11 -13.56 1.30
CA ARG A 131 15.68 -14.92 0.98
C ARG A 131 14.19 -15.08 1.23
N VAL A 132 13.54 -15.88 0.38
CA VAL A 132 12.16 -16.31 0.54
C VAL A 132 12.15 -17.67 1.24
N ASP A 133 11.14 -17.84 2.08
CA ASP A 133 10.81 -19.05 2.79
C ASP A 133 9.28 -19.17 2.92
N ALA A 134 8.83 -20.29 3.49
CA ALA A 134 7.41 -20.57 3.73
C ALA A 134 6.67 -19.48 4.55
N LYS A 135 7.38 -18.69 5.37
CA LYS A 135 6.78 -17.64 6.21
C LYS A 135 6.74 -16.28 5.51
N THR A 136 7.40 -16.14 4.37
CA THR A 136 7.57 -14.85 3.71
C THR A 136 6.22 -14.22 3.32
N LEU A 137 5.28 -15.01 2.78
CA LEU A 137 3.96 -14.49 2.43
C LEU A 137 3.10 -14.14 3.66
N ASP A 138 3.22 -14.92 4.74
CA ASP A 138 2.53 -14.61 6.00
C ASP A 138 3.07 -13.32 6.64
N ASN A 139 4.38 -13.10 6.54
CA ASN A 139 5.02 -11.86 6.96
C ASN A 139 4.55 -10.66 6.13
N GLN A 140 4.36 -10.82 4.81
CA GLN A 140 3.76 -9.77 3.98
C GLN A 140 2.35 -9.39 4.49
N PHE A 141 1.52 -10.39 4.76
CA PHE A 141 0.16 -10.16 5.26
C PHE A 141 0.16 -9.48 6.62
N THR A 142 1.02 -9.95 7.53
CA THR A 142 1.15 -9.41 8.88
C THR A 142 1.63 -7.96 8.85
N SER A 143 2.59 -7.63 7.99
CA SER A 143 3.07 -6.26 7.80
C SER A 143 1.95 -5.33 7.31
N MET A 144 1.20 -5.75 6.28
CA MET A 144 0.08 -4.93 5.77
C MET A 144 -1.03 -4.76 6.80
N LYS A 145 -1.30 -5.79 7.62
CA LYS A 145 -2.29 -5.70 8.71
C LYS A 145 -1.84 -4.71 9.78
N ALA A 146 -0.60 -4.82 10.24
CA ALA A 146 -0.03 -3.89 11.23
C ALA A 146 -0.05 -2.43 10.71
N ALA A 147 0.32 -2.20 9.45
CA ALA A 147 0.26 -0.88 8.84
C ALA A 147 -1.18 -0.32 8.78
N LYS A 148 -2.18 -1.18 8.50
CA LYS A 148 -3.59 -0.79 8.51
C LYS A 148 -4.07 -0.41 9.90
N GLU A 149 -3.71 -1.19 10.92
CA GLU A 149 -4.06 -0.93 12.31
C GLU A 149 -3.42 0.37 12.81
N ALA A 150 -2.14 0.60 12.50
CA ALA A 150 -1.46 1.85 12.81
C ALA A 150 -2.13 3.06 12.14
N HIS A 151 -2.44 2.96 10.85
CA HIS A 151 -3.14 4.03 10.13
C HIS A 151 -4.54 4.30 10.69
N ALA A 152 -5.28 3.26 11.07
CA ALA A 152 -6.59 3.40 11.70
C ALA A 152 -6.50 4.11 13.06
N ALA A 153 -5.51 3.76 13.88
CA ALA A 153 -5.25 4.41 15.16
C ALA A 153 -4.93 5.90 14.96
N THR A 154 -4.03 6.25 14.04
CA THR A 154 -3.71 7.66 13.74
C THR A 154 -4.92 8.45 13.25
N THR A 155 -5.75 7.84 12.38
CA THR A 155 -6.95 8.51 11.88
C THR A 155 -7.99 8.72 12.99
N ALA A 156 -8.13 7.77 13.92
CA ALA A 156 -9.03 7.91 15.07
C ALA A 156 -8.55 9.00 16.05
N THR A 157 -7.26 9.04 16.40
CA THR A 157 -6.72 10.07 17.29
C THR A 157 -6.79 11.47 16.66
N GLN A 158 -6.64 11.57 15.33
CA GLN A 158 -6.76 12.83 14.61
C GLN A 158 -8.23 13.28 14.41
N ALA A 159 -9.19 12.35 14.46
CA ALA A 159 -10.62 12.65 14.45
C ALA A 159 -11.17 13.09 15.82
N GLU A 160 -10.48 12.78 16.92
CA GLU A 160 -10.83 13.25 18.28
C GLU A 160 -10.17 14.60 18.64
N ALA A 161 -9.11 15.00 17.94
CA ALA A 161 -8.44 16.29 18.14
C ALA A 161 -9.28 17.56 17.82
N PRO A 162 -10.26 17.59 16.89
CA PRO A 162 -10.99 18.83 16.60
C PRO A 162 -12.03 19.19 17.68
N ALA A 163 -12.37 18.28 18.60
CA ALA A 163 -13.35 18.56 19.65
C ALA A 163 -12.77 19.34 20.84
N ALA A 164 -11.45 19.27 21.06
CA ALA A 164 -10.80 19.97 22.17
C ALA A 164 -10.49 21.45 21.82
N GLU A 165 -10.10 21.77 20.59
CA GLU A 165 -9.77 23.15 20.20
C GLU A 165 -11.01 24.06 20.06
N ALA A 166 -12.19 23.49 19.74
CA ALA A 166 -13.44 24.23 19.66
C ALA A 166 -14.02 24.62 21.04
N GLN A 167 -13.69 23.89 22.11
CA GLN A 167 -14.17 24.19 23.47
C GLN A 167 -13.35 25.27 24.19
N VAL A 168 -12.06 25.43 23.85
CA VAL A 168 -11.22 26.48 24.45
C VAL A 168 -11.52 27.86 23.86
N GLN A 169 -11.89 27.96 22.58
CA GLN A 169 -12.29 29.24 21.96
C GLN A 169 -13.69 29.72 22.37
N ALA A 170 -14.60 28.81 22.74
CA ALA A 170 -15.93 29.19 23.24
C ALA A 170 -15.93 29.67 24.70
N ALA A 171 -14.98 29.22 25.53
CA ALA A 171 -14.89 29.61 26.94
C ALA A 171 -14.16 30.95 27.18
N GLY A 172 -13.42 31.47 26.18
CA GLY A 172 -12.69 32.75 26.30
C GLY A 172 -13.49 34.01 25.96
N LEU A 173 -14.74 33.87 25.48
CA LEU A 173 -15.55 34.99 24.95
C LEU A 173 -16.69 35.44 25.87
N THR A 174 -16.87 34.83 27.05
CA THR A 174 -17.98 35.13 27.98
C THR A 174 -17.55 35.81 29.28
N ALA A 175 -16.30 36.27 29.39
CA ALA A 175 -15.79 36.96 30.58
C ALA A 175 -15.30 38.37 30.25
N ASP A 176 -16.20 39.25 29.80
CA ASP A 176 -16.21 40.67 30.22
C ASP A 176 -17.41 41.40 29.59
N VAL A 177 -18.53 41.42 30.32
CA VAL A 177 -19.54 42.47 30.15
C VAL A 177 -19.73 43.08 31.54
N PRO A 178 -19.09 44.20 31.87
CA PRO A 178 -19.37 44.90 33.10
C PRO A 178 -20.79 45.48 33.03
N VAL A 179 -21.62 44.98 33.94
CA VAL A 179 -22.91 45.57 34.31
C VAL A 179 -22.65 46.94 34.94
N TYR A 180 -23.23 48.01 34.41
CA TYR A 180 -23.44 49.23 35.18
C TYR A 180 -24.93 49.53 35.25
N GLU A 181 -25.44 49.43 36.49
CA GLU A 181 -26.77 49.82 36.91
C GLU A 181 -26.99 51.34 36.84
N ALA A 182 -28.27 51.69 36.85
CA ALA A 182 -28.87 53.01 36.75
C ALA A 182 -28.43 54.05 37.81
N GLY A 183 -28.61 55.33 37.50
CA GLY A 183 -28.61 56.42 38.49
C GLY A 183 -28.76 57.81 37.86
N GLU A 184 -29.85 58.49 38.20
CA GLU A 184 -30.29 59.82 37.74
C GLU A 184 -29.42 61.00 38.24
N GLU A 185 -29.77 62.18 37.69
CA GLU A 185 -29.71 63.53 38.29
C GLU A 185 -28.51 64.48 38.07
N GLN A 186 -28.81 65.48 37.22
CA GLN A 186 -28.84 66.93 37.50
C GLN A 186 -27.56 67.81 37.50
N LEU A 187 -27.77 68.97 36.83
CA LEU A 187 -27.18 70.31 37.03
C LEU A 187 -25.71 70.49 36.61
N ALA A 188 -25.22 71.63 36.10
CA ALA A 188 -25.74 72.86 35.50
C ALA A 188 -24.49 73.74 35.19
N VAL A 189 -24.67 74.71 34.28
CA VAL A 189 -23.91 75.97 34.12
C VAL A 189 -22.47 75.94 33.60
N GLY A 190 -22.25 76.75 32.56
CA GLY A 190 -20.97 77.20 32.04
C GLY A 190 -21.16 77.90 30.70
#